data_AF-A0A3N5HNL0-F1
#
_entry.id   AF-A0A3N5HNL0-F1
#
_cell.length_a   1.000
_cell.length_b   1.000
_cell.length_c   1.000
_cell.angle_alpha   90.00
_cell.angle_beta   90.00
_cell.angle_gamma   90.00
#
_symmetry.space_group_name_H-M   'P 1'
#
loop_
_entity.id
_entity.type
_entity.pdbx_description
1 polymer ?
#
loop_
_entity_poly.entity_id
_entity_poly.type
_entity_poly.pdbx_seq_one_letter_code
_entity_poly.pdbx_strand_id
1 'polypeptide(L)'
;MPTVAPRLHLRREDPGDGADRAPPGRTGVRASSDGHEVDRGRVTAWEPPHRLGYATFLAQPRETPSETRVTFEPADGGCRVRFEHGGWTAENADRRAKFRDWPLLLRRFAALADH
;
A
#
# COMPACT_ATOMS: atom_id res chain seq x y z
N MET A 1 27.60 -6.11 -8.20
CA MET A 1 26.43 -6.92 -7.79
C MET A 1 25.19 -6.08 -8.07
N PRO A 2 24.39 -6.34 -9.12
CA PRO A 2 23.22 -5.52 -9.39
C PRO A 2 22.12 -5.88 -8.38
N THR A 3 21.65 -4.90 -7.62
CA THR A 3 20.47 -5.02 -6.76
C THR A 3 19.24 -5.14 -7.66
N VAL A 4 18.70 -6.36 -7.75
CA VAL A 4 17.39 -6.59 -8.36
C VAL A 4 16.33 -5.96 -7.45
N ALA A 5 15.66 -4.91 -7.92
CA ALA A 5 14.51 -4.35 -7.21
C ALA A 5 13.41 -5.43 -7.14
N PRO A 6 12.76 -5.65 -5.98
CA PRO A 6 11.70 -6.63 -5.88
C PRO A 6 10.54 -6.24 -6.79
N ARG A 7 10.29 -7.05 -7.83
CA ARG A 7 9.18 -6.86 -8.76
C ARG A 7 7.88 -7.24 -8.04
N LEU A 8 7.03 -6.25 -7.75
CA LEU A 8 5.69 -6.50 -7.24
C LEU A 8 4.86 -7.15 -8.35
N HIS A 9 4.75 -8.48 -8.32
CA HIS A 9 3.83 -9.20 -9.19
C HIS A 9 2.41 -9.05 -8.64
N LEU A 10 1.73 -7.95 -8.98
CA LEU A 10 0.28 -7.91 -8.91
C LEU A 10 -0.23 -8.92 -9.95
N ARG A 11 -0.64 -10.12 -9.53
CA ARG A 11 -1.39 -10.99 -10.43
C ARG A 11 -2.74 -10.31 -10.71
N ARG A 12 -2.81 -9.67 -11.88
CA ARG A 12 -4.05 -9.37 -12.60
C ARG A 12 -4.57 -10.72 -13.11
N GLU A 13 -5.64 -11.24 -12.52
CA GLU A 13 -6.44 -12.24 -13.24
C GLU A 13 -7.04 -11.52 -14.46
N ASP A 14 -6.94 -12.17 -15.62
CA ASP A 14 -7.16 -11.57 -16.94
C ASP A 14 -8.58 -10.97 -17.05
N PRO A 15 -8.74 -9.65 -17.24
CA PRO A 15 -10.05 -9.04 -17.38
C PRO A 15 -10.33 -8.78 -18.86
N GLY A 16 -11.40 -9.40 -19.36
CA GLY A 16 -12.15 -8.80 -20.45
C GLY A 16 -12.47 -7.34 -20.11
N ASP A 17 -12.27 -6.49 -21.11
CA ASP A 17 -12.47 -5.04 -21.16
C ASP A 17 -13.23 -4.40 -19.99
N GLY A 18 -12.54 -3.59 -19.18
CA GLY A 18 -13.12 -2.90 -18.02
C GLY A 18 -12.09 -2.53 -16.94
N ALA A 19 -11.15 -1.63 -17.27
CA ALA A 19 -10.14 -1.14 -16.34
C ALA A 19 -10.73 -0.15 -15.32
N ASP A 20 -11.42 -0.61 -14.27
CA ASP A 20 -11.73 0.26 -13.11
C ASP A 20 -12.16 -0.41 -11.78
N ARG A 21 -11.85 -1.68 -11.46
CA ARG A 21 -12.29 -2.21 -10.15
C ARG A 21 -11.42 -3.31 -9.55
N ALA A 22 -10.72 -2.98 -8.47
CA ALA A 22 -10.49 -3.92 -7.39
C ALA A 22 -11.57 -3.65 -6.30
N PRO A 23 -12.58 -4.51 -6.11
CA PRO A 23 -13.57 -4.29 -5.06
C PRO A 23 -12.93 -4.43 -3.66
N PRO A 24 -13.38 -3.66 -2.65
CA PRO A 24 -12.89 -3.79 -1.29
C PRO A 24 -13.08 -5.23 -0.79
N GLY A 25 -12.04 -5.78 -0.14
CA GLY A 25 -12.09 -7.10 0.49
C GLY A 25 -11.67 -8.31 -0.37
N ARG A 26 -11.44 -8.18 -1.69
CA ARG A 26 -11.12 -9.33 -2.56
C ARG A 26 -9.67 -9.48 -3.02
N THR A 27 -8.85 -8.44 -2.97
CA THR A 27 -7.47 -8.51 -3.50
C THR A 27 -6.44 -8.55 -2.38
N GLY A 28 -5.93 -9.74 -2.07
CA GLY A 28 -4.69 -9.90 -1.30
C GLY A 28 -3.51 -9.51 -2.17
N VAL A 29 -2.66 -8.60 -1.68
CA VAL A 29 -1.46 -8.16 -2.39
C VAL A 29 -0.32 -9.06 -1.95
N ARG A 30 0.06 -9.99 -2.83
CA ARG A 30 1.24 -10.84 -2.66
C ARG A 30 2.43 -10.19 -3.34
N ALA A 31 3.59 -10.32 -2.73
CA ALA A 31 4.85 -9.97 -3.36
C ALA A 31 5.83 -11.14 -3.20
N SER A 32 6.56 -11.45 -4.25
CA SER A 32 7.65 -12.40 -4.19
C SER A 32 8.93 -11.69 -3.72
N SER A 33 9.56 -12.20 -2.67
CA SER A 33 10.95 -11.92 -2.32
C SER A 33 11.67 -13.25 -2.22
N ASP A 34 12.79 -13.41 -2.93
CA ASP A 34 13.66 -14.59 -2.81
C ASP A 34 12.95 -15.92 -3.11
N GLY A 35 11.96 -15.90 -4.00
CA GLY A 35 11.19 -17.08 -4.40
C GLY A 35 9.99 -17.41 -3.48
N HIS A 36 9.79 -16.66 -2.40
CA HIS A 36 8.67 -16.83 -1.49
C HIS A 36 7.60 -15.77 -1.70
N GLU A 37 6.36 -16.21 -1.95
CA GLU A 37 5.20 -15.32 -1.92
C GLU A 37 4.87 -14.93 -0.49
N VAL A 38 5.05 -13.66 -0.17
CA VAL A 38 4.61 -13.07 1.10
C VAL A 38 3.36 -12.26 0.82
N ASP A 39 2.29 -12.58 1.53
CA ASP A 39 1.10 -11.74 1.55
C ASP A 39 1.40 -10.48 2.35
N ARG A 40 1.40 -9.34 1.66
CA ARG A 40 1.78 -8.06 2.24
C ARG A 40 0.58 -7.29 2.79
N GLY A 41 -0.64 -7.68 2.45
CA GLY A 41 -1.83 -6.93 2.85
C GLY A 41 -3.02 -7.07 1.92
N ARG A 42 -4.02 -6.22 2.14
CA ARG A 42 -5.29 -6.24 1.42
C ARG A 42 -5.84 -4.84 1.24
N VAL A 43 -6.41 -4.56 0.06
CA VAL A 43 -7.15 -3.32 -0.18
C VAL A 43 -8.45 -3.30 0.62
N THR A 44 -8.61 -2.30 1.49
CA THR A 44 -9.81 -2.08 2.33
C THR A 44 -10.73 -1.00 1.76
N ALA A 45 -10.22 -0.12 0.90
CA ALA A 45 -11.00 0.84 0.14
C ALA A 45 -10.36 1.16 -1.21
N TRP A 46 -11.19 1.31 -2.23
CA TRP A 46 -10.78 1.62 -3.60
C TRP A 46 -11.79 2.59 -4.20
N GLU A 47 -11.45 3.88 -4.19
CA GLU A 47 -12.29 4.96 -4.70
C GLU A 47 -11.42 5.91 -5.55
N PRO A 48 -10.95 5.50 -6.75
CA PRO A 48 -10.15 6.39 -7.60
C PRO A 48 -10.97 7.60 -8.08
N PRO A 49 -10.34 8.79 -8.23
CA PRO A 49 -8.95 9.12 -7.86
C PRO A 49 -8.77 9.50 -6.39
N HIS A 50 -9.80 9.40 -5.56
CA HIS A 50 -9.91 10.08 -4.27
C HIS A 50 -9.27 9.35 -3.08
N ARG A 51 -9.37 8.02 -3.02
CA ARG A 51 -9.04 7.29 -1.78
C ARG A 51 -8.56 5.85 -2.00
N LEU A 52 -7.55 5.49 -1.22
CA LEU A 52 -7.04 4.13 -1.06
C LEU A 52 -6.96 3.77 0.43
N GLY A 53 -7.52 2.61 0.78
CA GLY A 53 -7.33 1.98 2.09
C GLY A 53 -6.60 0.65 1.94
N TYR A 54 -5.66 0.37 2.84
CA TYR A 54 -4.85 -0.84 2.78
C TYR A 54 -4.54 -1.39 4.18
N ALA A 55 -4.94 -2.62 4.44
CA ALA A 55 -4.51 -3.38 5.62
C ALA A 55 -3.13 -3.98 5.35
N THR A 56 -2.16 -3.68 6.20
CA THR A 56 -0.76 -4.14 6.05
C THR A 56 -0.56 -5.42 6.88
N PHE A 57 -0.04 -6.48 6.26
CA PHE A 57 0.39 -7.71 6.94
C PHE A 57 1.92 -7.83 7.05
N LEU A 58 2.64 -6.93 6.39
CA LEU A 58 4.10 -6.93 6.41
C LEU A 58 4.62 -6.75 7.85
N ALA A 59 5.45 -7.70 8.31
CA ALA A 59 6.12 -7.68 9.61
C ALA A 59 5.19 -7.66 10.85
N GLN A 60 3.92 -8.09 10.69
CA GLN A 60 2.89 -8.15 11.73
C GLN A 60 1.88 -9.30 11.50
N PRO A 61 1.13 -9.74 12.53
CA PRO A 61 0.09 -10.75 12.38
C PRO A 61 -1.02 -10.30 11.43
N ARG A 62 -1.70 -11.25 10.78
CA ARG A 62 -2.79 -10.95 9.84
C ARG A 62 -4.10 -10.64 10.55
N GLU A 63 -4.23 -11.12 11.78
CA GLU A 63 -5.38 -11.00 12.66
C GLU A 63 -5.47 -9.58 13.22
N THR A 64 -4.33 -8.91 13.36
CA THR A 64 -4.20 -7.57 13.94
C THR A 64 -3.41 -6.63 13.02
N PRO A 65 -3.87 -6.42 11.76
CA PRO A 65 -3.12 -5.64 10.79
C PRO A 65 -3.16 -4.16 11.14
N SER A 66 -2.05 -3.45 10.91
CA SER A 66 -2.09 -2.00 10.82
C SER A 66 -2.78 -1.56 9.53
N GLU A 67 -3.24 -0.30 9.48
CA GLU A 67 -3.95 0.22 8.32
C GLU A 67 -3.31 1.49 7.79
N THR A 68 -3.08 1.52 6.49
CA THR A 68 -2.69 2.70 5.74
C THR A 68 -3.89 3.29 5.03
N ARG A 69 -4.07 4.60 5.15
CA ARG A 69 -5.10 5.34 4.41
C ARG A 69 -4.45 6.48 3.65
N VAL A 70 -4.83 6.61 2.39
CA VAL A 70 -4.34 7.65 1.49
C VAL A 70 -5.54 8.34 0.89
N THR A 71 -5.58 9.67 0.99
CA THR A 71 -6.55 10.52 0.30
C THR A 71 -5.84 11.51 -0.59
N PHE A 72 -6.46 11.75 -1.75
CA PHE A 72 -5.96 12.64 -2.79
C PHE A 72 -6.95 13.78 -2.95
N GLU A 73 -6.47 15.00 -2.78
CA GLU A 73 -7.27 16.22 -2.87
C GLU A 73 -6.65 17.15 -3.92
N PRO A 74 -7.45 17.78 -4.80
CA PRO A 74 -6.94 18.82 -5.68
C PRO A 74 -6.23 19.92 -4.88
N ALA A 75 -5.10 20.41 -5.40
CA ALA A 75 -4.38 21.54 -4.86
C ALA A 75 -3.86 22.43 -6.01
N ASP A 76 -3.55 23.69 -5.72
CA ASP A 76 -3.03 24.59 -6.75
C ASP A 76 -1.75 24.02 -7.37
N GLY A 77 -1.80 23.78 -8.69
CA GLY A 77 -0.68 23.20 -9.44
C GLY A 77 -0.43 21.71 -9.22
N GLY A 78 -1.33 20.96 -8.57
CA GLY A 78 -1.16 19.52 -8.41
C GLY A 78 -2.18 18.83 -7.50
N CYS A 79 -1.70 17.89 -6.69
CA CYS A 79 -2.51 17.07 -5.79
C CYS A 79 -1.88 17.06 -4.40
N ARG A 80 -2.70 17.32 -3.37
CA ARG A 80 -2.34 17.11 -1.98
C ARG A 80 -2.64 15.65 -1.62
N VAL A 81 -1.60 14.95 -1.19
CA VAL A 81 -1.71 13.58 -0.66
C VAL A 81 -1.67 13.64 0.87
N ARG A 82 -2.73 13.16 1.51
CA ARG A 82 -2.73 12.91 2.95
C ARG A 82 -2.54 11.41 3.18
N PHE A 83 -1.51 11.10 3.97
CA PHE A 83 -1.12 9.74 4.31
C PHE A 83 -1.23 9.51 5.81
N GLU A 84 -1.90 8.44 6.20
CA GLU A 84 -2.02 8.02 7.59
C GLU A 84 -1.65 6.54 7.73
N HIS A 85 -0.85 6.22 8.75
CA HIS A 85 -0.58 4.84 9.14
C HIS A 85 -0.99 4.62 10.60
N GLY A 86 -2.13 3.96 10.75
CA GLY A 86 -2.82 3.74 12.02
C GLY A 86 -3.22 2.27 12.20
N GLY A 87 -4.35 2.04 12.87
CA GLY A 87 -4.81 0.69 13.22
C GLY A 87 -3.98 0.04 14.32
N TRP A 88 -3.32 0.86 15.15
CA TRP A 88 -2.50 0.37 16.25
C TRP A 88 -3.39 -0.07 17.42
N THR A 89 -3.26 -1.33 17.83
CA THR A 89 -3.86 -1.94 19.00
C THR A 89 -2.77 -2.35 19.99
N ALA A 90 -3.14 -2.76 21.20
CA ALA A 90 -2.18 -3.29 22.17
C ALA A 90 -1.37 -4.49 21.62
N GLU A 91 -1.96 -5.27 20.72
CA GLU A 91 -1.36 -6.49 20.15
C GLU A 91 -0.34 -6.20 19.05
N ASN A 92 -0.41 -5.04 18.40
CA ASN A 92 0.48 -4.68 17.29
C ASN A 92 1.28 -3.38 17.52
N ALA A 93 1.10 -2.70 18.65
CA ALA A 93 1.75 -1.42 18.96
C ALA A 93 3.28 -1.49 18.83
N ASP A 94 3.90 -2.58 19.29
CA ASP A 94 5.36 -2.79 19.20
C ASP A 94 5.87 -2.86 17.77
N ARG A 95 5.00 -3.11 16.78
CA ARG A 95 5.36 -3.14 15.36
C ARG A 95 5.46 -1.75 14.77
N ARG A 96 4.85 -0.73 15.37
CA ARG A 96 4.84 0.66 14.87
C ARG A 96 6.25 1.19 14.62
N ALA A 97 7.23 0.83 15.47
CA ALA A 97 8.62 1.25 15.34
C ALA A 97 9.30 0.79 14.03
N LYS A 98 8.77 -0.26 13.38
CA LYS A 98 9.27 -0.77 12.09
C LYS A 98 8.88 0.10 10.90
N PHE A 99 7.93 1.03 11.07
CA PHE A 99 7.36 1.83 9.98
C PHE A 99 7.75 3.32 10.07
N ARG A 100 8.97 3.60 10.52
CA ARG A 100 9.46 4.98 10.67
C ARG A 100 9.95 5.61 9.37
N ASP A 101 10.09 4.81 8.31
CA ASP A 101 10.66 5.26 7.04
C ASP A 101 9.64 5.92 6.09
N TRP A 102 8.37 6.06 6.49
CA TRP A 102 7.34 6.70 5.68
C TRP A 102 7.73 8.10 5.15
N PRO A 103 8.37 8.99 5.93
CA PRO A 103 8.81 10.28 5.40
C PRO A 103 9.78 10.14 4.21
N LEU A 104 10.66 9.14 4.21
CA LEU A 104 11.57 8.88 3.09
C LEU A 104 10.81 8.37 1.86
N LEU A 105 9.90 7.42 2.06
CA LEU A 105 9.09 6.84 0.97
C LEU A 105 8.18 7.90 0.32
N LEU A 106 7.51 8.74 1.12
CA LEU A 106 6.63 9.80 0.64
C LEU A 106 7.39 10.90 -0.10
N ARG A 107 8.62 11.24 0.34
CA ARG A 107 9.49 12.17 -0.39
C ARG A 107 9.87 11.62 -1.77
N ARG A 108 10.22 10.34 -1.85
CA ARG A 108 10.54 9.69 -3.13
C ARG A 108 9.33 9.61 -4.05
N PHE A 109 8.15 9.31 -3.50
CA PHE A 109 6.90 9.33 -4.25
C PHE A 109 6.62 10.72 -4.83
N ALA A 110 6.72 11.78 -4.02
CA ALA A 110 6.52 13.15 -4.49
C ALA A 110 7.48 13.52 -5.62
N ALA A 111 8.78 13.23 -5.45
CA ALA A 111 9.78 13.51 -6.49
C ALA A 111 9.53 12.75 -7.81
N LEU A 112 8.95 11.55 -7.75
CA LEU A 112 8.56 10.80 -8.95
C LEU A 112 7.30 11.35 -9.62
N ALA A 113 6.41 12.01 -8.86
CA ALA A 113 5.17 12.57 -9.39
C ALA A 113 5.36 13.95 -10.05
N ASP A 114 6.50 14.60 -9.79
CA ASP A 114 6.88 15.89 -10.40
C ASP A 114 7.48 15.74 -11.82
N HIS A 115 7.48 14.52 -12.39
CA HIS A 115 8.04 14.17 -13.71
C HIS A 115 6.98 13.59 -14.65
#